data_AF-A0A9P1NFX6-F1
#
_entry.id   AF-A0A9P1NFX6-F1
#
_cell.length_a   1.000
_cell.length_b   1.000
_cell.length_c   1.000
_cell.angle_alpha   90.00
_cell.angle_beta   90.00
_cell.angle_gamma   90.00
#
_symmetry.space_group_name_H-M   'P 1'
#
loop_
_entity.id
_entity.type
_entity.pdbx_description
1 polymer ?
#
loop_
_entity_poly.entity_id
_entity_poly.type
_entity_poly.pdbx_seq_one_letter_code
_entity_poly.pdbx_strand_id
1 'polypeptide(L)'
;MIGKRPHIHEEVFRSEWQTAHRNRALAYYLKETNFLEADVEETLEVYLKQCAMEGTTEDIALIGLILAHDGYHPIRREQVIPKDVAKLAKALMLTCGMYNASGKYAAFVGVPAKSGVSGGIMALVPPSARREQPFHNGCGIGIYGPAIDEYGNSLTGGMLLKHIAQEWELSIF
;
A
#
# COMPACT_ATOMS: atom_id res chain seq x y z
N MET A 1 -9.24 8.31 7.69
CA MET A 1 -7.87 8.60 7.21
C MET A 1 -7.87 9.78 6.24
N ILE A 2 -8.34 9.63 5.00
CA ILE A 2 -8.24 10.64 3.93
C ILE A 2 -9.23 11.82 4.02
N GLY A 3 -10.02 11.93 5.10
CA GLY A 3 -10.97 13.04 5.30
C GLY A 3 -12.21 13.06 4.38
N LYS A 4 -12.33 12.12 3.44
CA LYS A 4 -13.45 11.98 2.51
C LYS A 4 -13.96 10.54 2.45
N ARG A 5 -15.20 10.35 1.98
CA ARG A 5 -15.75 9.02 1.70
C ARG A 5 -15.14 8.50 0.39
N PRO A 6 -14.63 7.26 0.34
CA PRO A 6 -14.06 6.71 -0.89
C PRO A 6 -15.17 6.54 -1.94
N HIS A 7 -14.82 6.81 -3.20
CA HIS A 7 -15.65 6.49 -4.35
C HIS A 7 -15.22 5.14 -4.93
N ILE A 8 -16.17 4.38 -5.47
CA ILE A 8 -15.92 3.06 -6.06
C ILE A 8 -16.02 3.19 -7.57
N HIS A 9 -14.99 2.74 -8.29
CA HIS A 9 -15.00 2.68 -9.73
C HIS A 9 -15.85 1.49 -10.22
N GLU A 10 -17.15 1.73 -10.40
CA GLU A 10 -18.14 0.68 -10.70
C GLU A 10 -17.82 -0.15 -11.95
N GLU A 11 -17.28 0.46 -13.00
CA GLU A 11 -16.88 -0.27 -14.22
C GLU A 11 -15.73 -1.25 -13.97
N VAL A 12 -14.70 -0.85 -13.19
CA VAL A 12 -13.60 -1.73 -12.79
C VAL A 12 -14.12 -2.84 -11.90
N PHE A 13 -14.95 -2.53 -10.89
CA PHE A 13 -15.57 -3.55 -10.05
C PHE A 13 -16.33 -4.59 -10.86
N ARG A 14 -17.17 -4.17 -11.82
CA ARG A 14 -17.92 -5.09 -12.69
C ARG A 14 -17.01 -5.95 -13.55
N SER A 15 -15.98 -5.35 -14.12
CA SER A 15 -14.97 -6.05 -14.93
C SER A 15 -14.23 -7.12 -14.11
N GLU A 16 -13.76 -6.74 -12.91
CA GLU A 16 -13.10 -7.67 -12.01
C GLU A 16 -14.05 -8.76 -11.51
N TRP A 17 -15.29 -8.41 -11.16
CA TRP A 17 -16.30 -9.36 -10.70
C TRP A 17 -16.54 -10.49 -11.71
N GLN A 18 -16.61 -10.14 -13.01
CA GLN A 18 -16.82 -11.11 -14.08
C GLN A 18 -15.61 -12.03 -14.31
N THR A 19 -14.40 -11.56 -14.03
CA THR A 19 -13.14 -12.24 -14.40
C THR A 19 -12.32 -12.73 -13.21
N ALA A 20 -12.80 -12.55 -11.98
CA ALA A 20 -12.14 -12.93 -10.72
C ALA A 20 -12.04 -14.45 -10.45
N HIS A 21 -11.87 -15.28 -11.48
CA HIS A 21 -11.81 -16.74 -11.36
C HIS A 21 -10.72 -17.21 -10.37
N ARG A 22 -9.52 -16.61 -10.43
CA ARG A 22 -8.42 -16.94 -9.51
C ARG A 22 -8.75 -16.56 -8.07
N ASN A 23 -9.35 -15.39 -7.85
CA ASN A 23 -9.73 -14.95 -6.51
C ASN A 23 -10.85 -15.83 -5.94
N ARG A 24 -11.82 -16.25 -6.76
CA ARG A 24 -12.84 -17.21 -6.36
C ARG A 24 -12.22 -18.55 -5.96
N ALA A 25 -11.29 -19.08 -6.74
CA ALA A 25 -10.60 -20.32 -6.40
C ALA A 25 -9.87 -20.23 -5.04
N LEU A 26 -9.17 -19.12 -4.78
CA LEU A 26 -8.54 -18.86 -3.48
C LEU A 26 -9.58 -18.75 -2.35
N ALA A 27 -10.68 -18.05 -2.56
CA ALA A 27 -11.71 -17.89 -1.54
C ALA A 27 -12.42 -19.22 -1.20
N TYR A 28 -12.75 -20.05 -2.19
CA TYR A 28 -13.26 -21.40 -1.93
C TYR A 28 -12.26 -22.27 -1.18
N TYR A 29 -10.97 -22.17 -1.51
CA TYR A 29 -9.91 -22.90 -0.78
C TYR A 29 -9.80 -22.43 0.69
N LEU A 30 -9.88 -21.12 0.93
CA LEU A 30 -9.88 -20.56 2.28
C LEU A 30 -11.14 -20.96 3.06
N LYS A 31 -12.30 -21.06 2.39
CA LYS A 31 -13.54 -21.53 3.02
C LYS A 31 -13.43 -22.99 3.44
N GLU A 32 -12.94 -23.86 2.56
CA GLU A 32 -12.71 -25.28 2.85
C GLU A 32 -11.74 -25.48 4.03
N THR A 33 -10.69 -24.67 4.09
CA THR A 33 -9.67 -24.76 5.15
C THR A 33 -10.02 -23.99 6.42
N ASN A 34 -11.25 -23.47 6.53
CA ASN A 34 -11.76 -22.68 7.67
C ASN A 34 -10.94 -21.42 7.98
N PHE A 35 -10.28 -20.83 6.98
CA PHE A 35 -9.60 -19.52 7.06
C PHE A 35 -10.46 -18.39 6.48
N LEU A 36 -11.74 -18.66 6.17
CA LEU A 36 -12.72 -17.67 5.71
C LEU A 36 -13.98 -17.71 6.57
N GLU A 37 -14.18 -16.66 7.37
CA GLU A 37 -15.29 -16.56 8.32
C GLU A 37 -16.65 -16.30 7.62
N ALA A 38 -16.65 -15.53 6.55
CA ALA A 38 -17.84 -15.15 5.79
C ALA A 38 -18.10 -16.09 4.59
N ASP A 39 -19.20 -15.84 3.86
CA ASP A 39 -19.49 -16.53 2.62
C ASP A 39 -18.53 -16.09 1.49
N VAL A 40 -18.30 -17.00 0.54
CA VAL A 40 -17.30 -16.80 -0.53
C VAL A 40 -17.64 -15.60 -1.41
N GLU A 41 -18.87 -15.49 -1.89
CA GLU A 41 -19.27 -14.40 -2.78
C GLU A 41 -19.38 -13.06 -2.02
N GLU A 42 -19.81 -13.06 -0.75
CA GLU A 42 -19.79 -11.86 0.10
C GLU A 42 -18.35 -11.35 0.31
N THR A 43 -17.42 -12.26 0.62
CA THR A 43 -15.99 -11.93 0.77
C THR A 43 -15.43 -11.36 -0.54
N LEU A 44 -15.75 -11.98 -1.67
CA LEU A 44 -15.32 -11.50 -2.99
C LEU A 44 -15.90 -10.13 -3.31
N GLU A 45 -17.14 -9.84 -2.93
CA GLU A 45 -17.75 -8.54 -3.17
C GLU A 45 -17.01 -7.45 -2.40
N VAL A 46 -16.72 -7.70 -1.11
CA VAL A 46 -15.94 -6.79 -0.27
C VAL A 46 -14.52 -6.62 -0.83
N TYR A 47 -13.84 -7.72 -1.16
CA TYR A 47 -12.47 -7.71 -1.70
C TYR A 47 -12.35 -6.93 -3.02
N LEU A 48 -13.31 -7.09 -3.94
CA LEU A 48 -13.26 -6.40 -5.23
C LEU A 48 -13.69 -4.93 -5.11
N LYS A 49 -14.67 -4.62 -4.25
CA LYS A 49 -15.03 -3.23 -3.97
C LYS A 49 -13.89 -2.46 -3.30
N GLN A 50 -13.13 -3.06 -2.38
CA GLN A 50 -11.95 -2.39 -1.81
C GLN A 50 -10.86 -2.12 -2.87
N CYS A 51 -10.69 -3.03 -3.84
CA CYS A 51 -9.72 -2.87 -4.93
C CYS A 51 -10.15 -1.80 -5.94
N ALA A 52 -11.45 -1.62 -6.12
CA ALA A 52 -12.04 -0.59 -6.98
C ALA A 52 -12.19 0.79 -6.28
N MET A 53 -11.71 0.97 -5.05
CA MET A 53 -11.67 2.29 -4.43
C MET A 53 -10.74 3.23 -5.21
N GLU A 54 -11.27 4.38 -5.61
CA GLU A 54 -10.49 5.40 -6.28
C GLU A 54 -9.67 6.22 -5.28
N GLY A 55 -8.48 6.62 -5.72
CA GLY A 55 -7.59 7.50 -4.96
C GLY A 55 -6.51 8.09 -5.84
N THR A 56 -6.04 9.27 -5.48
CA THR A 56 -4.90 9.92 -6.14
C THR A 56 -3.59 9.59 -5.42
N THR A 57 -2.46 10.01 -5.98
CA THR A 57 -1.16 9.95 -5.29
C THR A 57 -1.18 10.73 -3.98
N GLU A 58 -1.95 11.82 -3.89
CA GLU A 58 -2.12 12.60 -2.65
C GLU A 58 -2.82 11.78 -1.56
N ASP A 59 -3.88 11.04 -1.91
CA ASP A 59 -4.65 10.23 -0.96
C ASP A 59 -3.77 9.14 -0.32
N ILE A 60 -3.03 8.40 -1.14
CA ILE A 60 -2.14 7.33 -0.64
C ILE A 60 -0.89 7.89 0.03
N ALA A 61 -0.41 9.09 -0.36
CA ALA A 61 0.65 9.78 0.36
C ALA A 61 0.19 10.18 1.77
N LEU A 62 -1.05 10.66 1.92
CA LEU A 62 -1.60 10.99 3.24
C LEU A 62 -1.73 9.75 4.13
N ILE A 63 -2.18 8.61 3.58
CA ILE A 63 -2.20 7.34 4.33
C ILE A 63 -0.78 6.92 4.74
N GLY A 64 0.18 6.99 3.80
CA GLY A 64 1.59 6.73 4.08
C GLY A 64 2.14 7.64 5.18
N LEU A 65 1.76 8.92 5.21
CA LEU A 65 2.20 9.88 6.22
C LEU A 65 1.65 9.54 7.62
N ILE A 66 0.38 9.12 7.70
CA ILE A 66 -0.24 8.64 8.95
C ILE A 66 0.51 7.41 9.46
N LEU A 67 0.82 6.46 8.58
CA LEU A 67 1.55 5.25 8.96
C LEU A 67 3.01 5.55 9.37
N ALA A 68 3.70 6.48 8.68
CA ALA A 68 5.02 6.97 9.08
C ALA A 68 5.02 7.50 10.52
N HIS A 69 3.93 8.17 10.92
CA HIS A 69 3.69 8.71 12.26
C HIS A 69 2.97 7.73 13.20
N ASP A 70 3.16 6.42 13.01
CA ASP A 70 2.64 5.40 13.93
C ASP A 70 1.10 5.49 14.12
N GLY A 71 0.37 5.84 13.07
CA GLY A 71 -1.10 5.94 13.08
C GLY A 71 -1.64 7.28 13.57
N TYR A 72 -0.77 8.22 13.93
CA TYR A 72 -1.14 9.59 14.25
C TYR A 72 -1.32 10.41 12.97
N HIS A 73 -2.43 11.14 12.87
CA HIS A 73 -2.71 12.03 11.75
C HIS A 73 -2.10 13.41 11.99
N PRO A 74 -0.99 13.79 11.31
CA PRO A 74 -0.24 14.99 11.69
C PRO A 74 -1.00 16.31 11.44
N ILE A 75 -1.82 16.34 10.38
CA ILE A 75 -2.63 17.53 10.01
C ILE A 75 -3.82 17.70 10.97
N ARG A 76 -4.59 16.63 11.23
CA ARG A 76 -5.77 16.67 12.11
C ARG A 76 -5.44 16.56 13.60
N ARG A 77 -4.19 16.22 13.93
CA ARG A 77 -3.65 16.10 15.29
C ARG A 77 -4.39 15.11 16.19
N GLU A 78 -4.68 13.93 15.66
CA GLU A 78 -5.38 12.86 16.37
C GLU A 78 -4.84 11.47 16.02
N GLN A 79 -4.98 10.53 16.96
CA GLN A 79 -4.65 9.12 16.72
C GLN A 79 -5.80 8.45 15.95
N VAL A 80 -5.55 8.02 14.71
CA VAL A 80 -6.59 7.43 13.83
C VAL A 80 -6.43 5.93 13.61
N ILE A 81 -5.23 5.40 13.84
CA ILE A 81 -4.94 3.96 13.83
C ILE A 81 -4.18 3.65 15.13
N PRO A 82 -4.49 2.58 15.87
CA PRO A 82 -3.66 2.16 16.99
C PRO A 82 -2.18 2.02 16.60
N LYS A 83 -1.28 2.43 17.50
CA LYS A 83 0.16 2.52 17.21
C LYS A 83 0.79 1.18 16.83
N ASP A 84 0.41 0.13 17.54
CA ASP A 84 0.80 -1.26 17.29
C ASP A 84 0.32 -1.74 15.91
N VAL A 85 -0.93 -1.45 15.55
CA VAL A 85 -1.51 -1.78 14.23
C VAL A 85 -0.76 -1.05 13.11
N ALA A 86 -0.46 0.25 13.27
CA ALA A 86 0.30 1.00 12.29
C ALA A 86 1.74 0.48 12.11
N LYS A 87 2.39 0.07 13.21
CA LYS A 87 3.73 -0.55 13.15
C LYS A 87 3.70 -1.93 12.48
N LEU A 88 2.70 -2.75 12.78
CA LEU A 88 2.51 -4.06 12.14
C LEU A 88 2.30 -3.90 10.62
N ALA A 89 1.43 -2.96 10.22
CA ALA A 89 1.19 -2.67 8.81
C ALA A 89 2.50 -2.27 8.09
N LYS A 90 3.32 -1.41 8.70
CA LYS A 90 4.64 -1.04 8.14
C LYS A 90 5.59 -2.22 7.99
N ALA A 91 5.63 -3.10 8.98
CA ALA A 91 6.45 -4.31 8.90
C ALA A 91 6.02 -5.19 7.71
N LEU A 92 4.72 -5.42 7.56
CA LEU A 92 4.18 -6.19 6.43
C LEU A 92 4.37 -5.51 5.07
N MET A 93 4.27 -4.18 5.02
CA MET A 93 4.61 -3.42 3.80
C MET A 93 6.07 -3.68 3.40
N LEU A 94 7.00 -3.64 4.35
CA LEU A 94 8.41 -3.89 4.07
C LEU A 94 8.69 -5.32 3.59
N THR A 95 8.08 -6.32 4.23
CA THR A 95 8.39 -7.73 3.96
C THR A 95 7.58 -8.36 2.82
N CYS A 96 6.36 -7.86 2.58
CA CYS A 96 5.39 -8.48 1.67
C CYS A 96 4.77 -7.51 0.68
N GLY A 97 4.96 -6.19 0.84
CA GLY A 97 4.16 -5.19 0.15
C GLY A 97 4.42 -5.08 -1.35
N MET A 98 5.58 -5.55 -1.81
CA MET A 98 5.99 -5.61 -3.23
C MET A 98 6.02 -7.05 -3.76
N TYR A 99 5.24 -7.94 -3.13
CA TYR A 99 5.15 -9.37 -3.47
C TYR A 99 6.52 -10.05 -3.42
N ASN A 100 6.83 -10.88 -4.42
CA ASN A 100 8.11 -11.58 -4.53
C ASN A 100 9.30 -10.62 -4.77
N ALA A 101 9.05 -9.35 -5.09
CA ALA A 101 10.10 -8.33 -5.21
C ALA A 101 10.43 -7.63 -3.88
N SER A 102 9.72 -7.91 -2.79
CA SER A 102 9.90 -7.21 -1.50
C SER A 102 11.33 -7.26 -0.97
N GLY A 103 12.03 -8.39 -1.14
CA GLY A 103 13.46 -8.49 -0.77
C GLY A 103 14.37 -7.55 -1.57
N LYS A 104 14.11 -7.37 -2.88
CA LYS A 104 14.86 -6.42 -3.72
C LYS A 104 14.58 -4.98 -3.29
N TYR A 105 13.33 -4.64 -2.99
CA TYR A 105 12.95 -3.31 -2.51
C TYR A 105 13.57 -3.01 -1.13
N ALA A 106 13.57 -3.97 -0.21
CA ALA A 106 14.23 -3.81 1.08
C ALA A 106 15.73 -3.55 0.93
N ALA A 107 16.41 -4.25 0.01
CA ALA A 107 17.86 -4.12 -0.19
C ALA A 107 18.29 -2.86 -0.94
N PHE A 108 17.50 -2.40 -1.93
CA PHE A 108 17.93 -1.31 -2.83
C PHE A 108 17.15 -0.01 -2.67
N VAL A 109 16.01 -0.03 -1.97
CA VAL A 109 15.16 1.14 -1.70
C VAL A 109 15.06 1.40 -0.20
N GLY A 110 14.86 0.35 0.61
CA GLY A 110 14.98 0.43 2.07
C GLY A 110 13.83 1.14 2.79
N VAL A 111 12.67 1.32 2.15
CA VAL A 111 11.48 1.93 2.78
C VAL A 111 10.27 0.99 2.69
N PRO A 112 9.36 0.97 3.69
CA PRO A 112 8.11 0.23 3.58
C PRO A 112 7.27 0.75 2.41
N ALA A 113 6.84 -0.16 1.54
CA ALA A 113 6.06 0.17 0.36
C ALA A 113 4.98 -0.87 0.07
N LYS A 114 3.89 -0.48 -0.61
CA LYS A 114 2.85 -1.37 -1.13
C LYS A 114 2.51 -0.97 -2.55
N SER A 115 2.48 -1.93 -3.46
CA SER A 115 2.03 -1.71 -4.84
C SER A 115 0.63 -2.28 -5.13
N GLY A 116 -0.10 -1.65 -6.06
CA GLY A 116 -1.31 -2.18 -6.68
C GLY A 116 -1.10 -2.42 -8.17
N VAL A 117 -1.75 -3.43 -8.73
CA VAL A 117 -1.64 -3.82 -10.15
C VAL A 117 -2.16 -2.76 -11.12
N SER A 118 -2.90 -1.77 -10.63
CA SER A 118 -3.29 -0.57 -11.39
C SER A 118 -2.12 0.40 -11.64
N GLY A 119 -0.96 0.18 -11.00
CA GLY A 119 0.22 1.02 -11.12
C GLY A 119 0.46 1.97 -9.93
N GLY A 120 -0.36 1.90 -8.88
CA GLY A 120 -0.13 2.66 -7.65
C GLY A 120 1.01 2.09 -6.81
N ILE A 121 1.80 2.97 -6.19
CA ILE A 121 2.74 2.64 -5.11
C ILE A 121 2.53 3.62 -3.95
N MET A 122 2.21 3.08 -2.78
CA MET A 122 2.23 3.79 -1.50
C MET A 122 3.51 3.43 -0.78
N ALA A 123 4.33 4.41 -0.42
CA ALA A 123 5.51 4.22 0.41
C ALA A 123 5.53 5.22 1.56
N LEU A 124 6.39 4.99 2.54
CA LEU A 124 6.50 5.87 3.70
C LEU A 124 7.90 5.87 4.27
N VAL A 125 8.24 6.98 4.90
CA VAL A 125 9.51 7.19 5.56
C VAL A 125 9.21 7.64 7.00
N PRO A 126 9.56 6.85 8.02
CA PRO A 126 9.35 7.25 9.40
C PRO A 126 10.27 8.43 9.77
N PRO A 127 9.89 9.23 10.80
CA PRO A 127 10.80 10.22 11.37
C PRO A 127 12.10 9.57 11.83
N SER A 128 13.22 10.25 11.60
CA SER A 128 14.54 9.78 12.04
C SER A 128 15.37 10.96 12.54
N ALA A 129 15.88 10.86 13.77
CA ALA A 129 16.78 11.85 14.35
C ALA A 129 18.15 11.88 13.65
N ARG A 130 18.47 10.89 12.81
CA ARG A 130 19.74 10.78 12.08
C ARG A 130 19.69 11.37 10.67
N ARG A 131 18.49 11.68 10.15
CA ARG A 131 18.35 12.24 8.80
C ARG A 131 18.40 13.75 8.86
N GLU A 132 19.25 14.36 8.04
CA GLU A 132 19.35 15.81 7.94
C GLU A 132 18.17 16.40 7.15
N GLN A 133 18.29 16.51 5.82
CA GLN A 133 17.22 16.96 4.93
C GLN A 133 17.35 16.26 3.57
N PRO A 134 16.24 16.08 2.83
CA PRO A 134 14.86 16.44 3.18
C PRO A 134 14.17 15.42 4.10
N PHE A 135 12.96 15.75 4.58
CA PHE A 135 12.05 14.85 5.30
C PHE A 135 12.57 14.23 6.63
N HIS A 136 13.30 14.99 7.46
CA HIS A 136 13.71 14.53 8.80
C HIS A 136 12.53 14.10 9.70
N ASN A 137 11.40 14.79 9.59
CA ASN A 137 10.15 14.44 10.28
C ASN A 137 9.38 13.29 9.62
N GLY A 138 9.99 12.60 8.65
CA GLY A 138 9.32 11.57 7.87
C GLY A 138 8.33 12.14 6.85
N CYS A 139 7.87 11.26 5.96
CA CYS A 139 6.89 11.60 4.93
C CYS A 139 6.09 10.37 4.50
N GLY A 140 4.94 10.63 3.87
CA GLY A 140 4.25 9.64 3.06
C GLY A 140 4.48 9.91 1.59
N ILE A 141 4.52 8.85 0.78
CA ILE A 141 4.85 8.91 -0.64
C ILE A 141 3.75 8.20 -1.40
N GLY A 142 3.20 8.88 -2.42
CA GLY A 142 2.26 8.31 -3.36
C GLY A 142 2.79 8.44 -4.77
N ILE A 143 2.85 7.33 -5.49
CA ILE A 143 3.36 7.25 -6.86
C ILE A 143 2.32 6.53 -7.71
N TYR A 144 2.19 6.93 -8.97
CA TYR A 144 1.34 6.26 -9.94
C TYR A 144 2.07 6.14 -11.29
N GLY A 145 2.18 4.91 -11.77
CA GLY A 145 2.75 4.57 -13.07
C GLY A 145 2.07 3.32 -13.63
N PRO A 146 1.18 3.44 -14.63
CA PRO A 146 0.34 2.32 -15.09
C PRO A 146 1.09 1.11 -15.63
N ALA A 147 2.28 1.32 -16.21
CA ALA A 147 3.10 0.22 -16.72
C ALA A 147 3.68 -0.57 -15.54
N ILE A 148 3.31 -1.85 -15.44
CA ILE A 148 3.74 -2.77 -14.39
C ILE A 148 4.78 -3.78 -14.90
N ASP A 149 5.60 -4.28 -13.99
CA ASP A 149 6.55 -5.37 -14.21
C ASP A 149 5.90 -6.76 -14.06
N GLU A 150 6.71 -7.81 -14.24
CA GLU A 150 6.32 -9.22 -14.08
C GLU A 150 5.81 -9.60 -12.68
N TYR A 151 6.08 -8.79 -11.66
CA TYR A 151 5.62 -9.00 -10.28
C TYR A 151 4.35 -8.22 -9.97
N GLY A 152 3.83 -7.43 -10.92
CA GLY A 152 2.66 -6.59 -10.75
C GLY A 152 2.95 -5.27 -10.03
N ASN A 153 4.21 -4.83 -9.96
CA ASN A 153 4.59 -3.55 -9.39
C ASN A 153 4.77 -2.50 -10.50
N SER A 154 4.46 -1.23 -10.24
CA SER A 154 4.73 -0.15 -11.21
C SER A 154 6.22 -0.09 -11.57
N LEU A 155 6.55 -0.24 -12.86
CA LEU A 155 7.92 -0.29 -13.36
C LEU A 155 8.61 1.08 -13.19
N THR A 156 8.06 2.11 -13.83
CA THR A 156 8.61 3.47 -13.74
C THR A 156 8.41 4.07 -12.35
N GLY A 157 7.31 3.73 -11.67
CA GLY A 157 7.09 4.15 -10.29
C GLY A 157 8.11 3.56 -9.33
N GLY A 158 8.47 2.28 -9.50
CA GLY A 158 9.52 1.62 -8.74
C GLY A 158 10.90 2.23 -8.97
N MET A 159 11.23 2.55 -10.23
CA MET A 159 12.47 3.24 -10.59
C MET A 159 12.55 4.62 -9.94
N LEU A 160 11.47 5.39 -9.98
CA LEU A 160 11.39 6.70 -9.32
C LEU A 160 11.57 6.57 -7.81
N LEU A 161 10.86 5.62 -7.17
CA LEU A 161 10.97 5.39 -5.73
C LEU A 161 12.40 5.02 -5.33
N LYS A 162 13.06 4.16 -6.10
CA LYS A 162 14.47 3.82 -5.89
C LYS A 162 15.36 5.05 -6.00
N HIS A 163 15.18 5.86 -7.04
CA HIS A 163 16.01 7.04 -7.28
C HIS A 163 15.92 8.03 -6.10
N ILE A 164 14.71 8.40 -5.68
CA ILE A 164 14.53 9.34 -4.55
C ILE A 164 15.01 8.74 -3.22
N ALA A 165 14.88 7.42 -3.04
CA ALA A 165 15.33 6.77 -1.81
C ALA A 165 16.85 6.76 -1.67
N GLN A 166 17.56 6.60 -2.79
CA GLN A 166 19.02 6.64 -2.84
C GLN A 166 19.54 8.07 -2.73
N GLU A 167 18.97 8.99 -3.49
CA GLU A 167 19.40 10.40 -3.52
C GLU A 167 19.23 11.09 -2.16
N TRP A 168 18.20 10.74 -1.39
CA TRP A 168 17.89 11.36 -0.09
C TRP A 168 18.12 10.44 1.11
N GLU A 169 18.82 9.32 0.91
CA GLU A 169 19.15 8.36 1.98
C GLU A 169 17.92 7.99 2.83
N LEU A 170 16.84 7.60 2.15
CA LEU A 170 15.55 7.32 2.79
C LEU A 170 15.49 5.94 3.47
N SER A 171 16.47 5.07 3.21
CA SER A 171 16.58 3.75 3.82
C SER A 171 16.41 3.82 5.35
N ILE A 172 15.68 2.84 5.91
CA ILE A 172 15.53 2.67 7.36
C ILE A 172 16.59 1.74 7.97
N PHE A 173 17.46 1.17 7.13
CA PHE A 173 18.60 0.33 7.50
C PHE A 173 19.90 1.11 7.43
#